data_AF-A0A6P4YTC3-F1
#
_entry.id   AF-A0A6P4YTC3-F1
#
_cell.length_a   1.000
_cell.length_b   1.000
_cell.length_c   1.000
_cell.angle_alpha   90.00
_cell.angle_beta   90.00
_cell.angle_gamma   90.00
#
_symmetry.space_group_name_H-M   'P 1'
#
loop_
_entity.id
_entity.type
_entity.pdbx_description
1 polymer ?
#
loop_
_entity_poly.entity_id
_entity_poly.type
_entity_poly.pdbx_seq_one_letter_code
_entity_poly.pdbx_strand_id
1 'polypeptide(L)'
;MQRQLSQPPAADNDYSDYWTEIKDIEENSESFGSEEDLCKTPDEFEHNTEWLMDSGLTGVASKFSAGNEVHNVYGEVDEVLMSTLTRTQAAAVERRVSNLNQTLRMKGRAQPRDVRDIFQPPASPTSPTMPQEDSHRQQESKSTL
;
A
#
# COMPACT_ATOMS: atom_id res chain seq x y z
N MET A 1 27.31 34.44 47.86
CA MET A 1 26.24 34.25 46.87
C MET A 1 26.33 32.81 46.36
N GLN A 2 25.65 31.87 47.00
CA GLN A 2 25.58 30.48 46.51
C GLN A 2 24.51 30.41 45.42
N ARG A 3 24.89 30.05 44.19
CA ARG A 3 23.95 29.81 43.09
C ARG A 3 23.19 28.53 43.41
N GLN A 4 21.89 28.64 43.67
CA GLN A 4 21.00 27.50 43.76
C GLN A 4 20.87 26.91 42.35
N LEU A 5 21.40 25.70 42.14
CA LEU A 5 21.25 24.97 40.90
C LEU A 5 19.80 24.48 40.84
N SER A 6 18.96 25.09 40.00
CA SER A 6 17.61 24.58 39.75
C SER A 6 17.73 23.19 39.14
N GLN A 7 17.32 22.18 39.88
CA GLN A 7 17.29 20.79 39.42
C GLN A 7 16.28 20.70 38.26
N PRO A 8 16.62 20.10 37.10
CA PRO A 8 15.63 19.84 36.06
C PRO A 8 14.58 18.85 36.61
N PRO A 9 13.30 18.95 36.20
CA PRO A 9 12.29 17.99 36.65
C PRO A 9 12.78 16.60 36.25
N ALA A 10 12.69 15.64 37.17
CA ALA A 10 12.91 14.25 36.83
C ALA A 10 11.97 13.96 35.65
N ALA A 11 12.53 13.67 34.48
CA ALA A 11 11.78 12.94 33.49
C ALA A 11 11.48 11.61 34.19
N ASP A 12 10.27 11.49 34.73
CA ASP A 12 9.75 10.21 35.20
C ASP A 12 9.92 9.29 34.00
N ASN A 13 10.85 8.36 34.11
CA ASN A 13 11.21 7.39 33.10
C ASN A 13 10.13 6.29 33.07
N ASP A 14 8.88 6.70 33.26
CA ASP A 14 7.69 5.90 33.26
C ASP A 14 7.33 5.69 31.80
N TYR A 15 7.89 4.65 31.21
CA TYR A 15 7.51 4.18 29.88
C TYR A 15 6.02 3.80 29.80
N SER A 16 5.24 3.95 30.88
CA SER A 16 3.77 3.86 30.87
C SER A 16 3.15 4.66 29.73
N ASP A 17 3.63 5.88 29.43
CA ASP A 17 3.11 6.68 28.31
C ASP A 17 3.39 5.99 26.96
N TYR A 18 4.63 5.54 26.75
CA TYR A 18 5.03 4.76 25.57
C TYR A 18 4.26 3.43 25.44
N TRP A 19 4.08 2.68 26.52
CA TRP A 19 3.35 1.41 26.52
C TRP A 19 1.84 1.61 26.34
N THR A 20 1.31 2.74 26.81
CA THR A 20 -0.08 3.13 26.56
C THR A 20 -0.25 3.51 25.09
N GLU A 21 0.66 4.31 24.53
CA GLU A 21 0.66 4.66 23.10
C GLU A 21 0.75 3.42 22.20
N ILE A 22 1.61 2.44 22.54
CA ILE A 22 1.68 1.16 21.79
C ILE A 22 0.36 0.40 21.86
N LYS A 23 -0.29 0.33 23.03
CA LYS A 23 -1.61 -0.31 23.17
C LYS A 23 -2.70 0.44 22.41
N ASP A 24 -2.67 1.76 22.43
CA ASP A 24 -3.59 2.62 21.70
C ASP A 24 -3.40 2.43 20.18
N ILE A 25 -2.15 2.30 19.72
CA ILE A 25 -1.83 1.99 18.32
C ILE A 25 -2.30 0.59 17.95
N GLU A 26 -2.08 -0.43 18.78
CA GLU A 26 -2.55 -1.81 18.53
C GLU A 26 -4.09 -1.87 18.46
N GLU A 27 -4.79 -1.26 19.42
CA GLU A 27 -6.26 -1.17 19.45
C GLU A 27 -6.83 -0.39 18.26
N ASN A 28 -6.15 0.68 17.83
CA ASN A 28 -6.53 1.44 16.64
C ASN A 28 -6.16 0.70 15.33
N SER A 29 -5.09 -0.08 15.34
CA SER A 29 -4.69 -0.94 14.21
C SER A 29 -5.63 -2.13 14.05
N GLU A 30 -6.30 -2.62 15.10
CA GLU A 30 -7.37 -3.61 14.94
C GLU A 30 -8.57 -3.06 14.17
N SER A 31 -8.73 -1.73 14.09
CA SER A 31 -9.69 -1.07 13.20
C SER A 31 -9.17 -0.88 11.77
N PHE A 32 -7.85 -0.90 11.58
CA PHE A 32 -7.14 -0.81 10.31
C PHE A 32 -6.11 -1.93 10.27
N GLY A 33 -6.59 -3.17 10.17
CA GLY A 33 -5.74 -4.33 10.38
C GLY A 33 -4.42 -4.19 9.62
N SER A 34 -3.34 -4.59 10.28
CA SER A 34 -1.96 -4.46 9.84
C SER A 34 -1.85 -4.61 8.33
N GLU A 35 -1.28 -3.61 7.67
CA GLU A 35 -1.08 -3.56 6.22
C GLU A 35 -0.34 -4.81 5.68
N GLU A 36 0.42 -5.49 6.55
CA GLU A 36 1.07 -6.78 6.33
C GLU A 36 0.16 -8.02 6.54
N ASP A 37 -0.82 -7.97 7.45
CA ASP A 37 -1.68 -9.10 7.84
C ASP A 37 -2.99 -9.18 7.02
N LEU A 38 -3.37 -8.07 6.38
CA LEU A 38 -4.44 -8.01 5.38
C LEU A 38 -3.93 -8.14 3.93
N CYS A 39 -2.65 -8.43 3.72
CA CYS A 39 -2.15 -9.05 2.49
C CYS A 39 -2.64 -10.51 2.39
N LYS A 40 -3.90 -10.77 2.71
CA LYS A 40 -4.49 -12.07 2.52
C LYS A 40 -4.76 -12.27 1.04
N THR A 41 -4.44 -13.47 0.65
CA THR A 41 -4.52 -14.05 -0.68
C THR A 41 -5.81 -13.67 -1.42
N PRO A 42 -5.84 -13.74 -2.77
CA PRO A 42 -7.06 -13.55 -3.58
C PRO A 42 -8.31 -14.27 -3.04
N ASP A 43 -8.10 -15.37 -2.32
CA ASP A 43 -9.08 -16.15 -1.57
C ASP A 43 -9.92 -15.35 -0.54
N GLU A 44 -9.34 -14.37 0.17
CA GLU A 44 -10.09 -13.62 1.19
C GLU A 44 -11.14 -12.69 0.56
N PHE A 45 -10.85 -12.15 -0.62
CA PHE A 45 -11.83 -11.35 -1.36
C PHE A 45 -13.07 -12.19 -1.68
N GLU A 46 -12.87 -13.40 -2.20
CA GLU A 46 -13.95 -14.32 -2.54
C GLU A 46 -14.76 -14.69 -1.29
N HIS A 47 -14.09 -15.10 -0.21
CA HIS A 47 -14.74 -15.42 1.06
C HIS A 47 -15.59 -14.26 1.61
N ASN A 48 -15.08 -13.03 1.55
CA ASN A 48 -15.82 -11.86 2.03
C ASN A 48 -17.01 -11.52 1.13
N THR A 49 -16.86 -11.68 -0.19
CA THR A 49 -17.99 -11.51 -1.13
C THR A 49 -19.07 -12.57 -0.90
N GLU A 50 -18.70 -13.84 -0.68
CA GLU A 50 -19.62 -14.93 -0.38
C GLU A 50 -20.39 -14.66 0.92
N TRP A 51 -19.69 -14.24 1.97
CA TRP A 51 -20.33 -13.90 3.25
C TRP A 51 -21.40 -12.81 3.10
N LEU A 52 -21.14 -11.79 2.27
CA LEU A 52 -22.13 -10.75 1.97
C LEU A 52 -23.32 -11.32 1.19
N MET A 53 -23.09 -12.21 0.22
CA MET A 53 -24.17 -12.86 -0.53
C MET A 53 -25.07 -13.69 0.39
N ASP A 54 -24.48 -14.53 1.25
CA ASP A 54 -25.18 -15.41 2.18
C ASP A 54 -25.99 -14.63 3.23
N SER A 55 -25.50 -13.45 3.60
CA SER A 55 -26.19 -12.55 4.54
C SER A 55 -27.35 -11.77 3.88
N GLY A 56 -27.63 -11.99 2.59
CA GLY A 56 -28.64 -11.27 1.83
C GLY A 56 -28.18 -9.90 1.33
N LEU A 57 -26.92 -9.50 1.59
CA LEU A 57 -26.29 -8.26 1.12
C LEU A 57 -25.74 -8.41 -0.31
N THR A 58 -26.48 -9.11 -1.17
CA THR A 58 -26.09 -9.45 -2.56
C THR A 58 -25.86 -8.20 -3.42
N GLY A 59 -26.65 -7.15 -3.22
CA GLY A 59 -26.46 -5.86 -3.91
C GLY A 59 -25.10 -5.21 -3.59
N VAL A 60 -24.62 -5.41 -2.36
CA VAL A 60 -23.29 -4.95 -1.92
C VAL A 60 -22.19 -5.77 -2.58
N ALA A 61 -22.30 -7.10 -2.51
CA ALA A 61 -21.36 -8.02 -3.12
C ALA A 61 -21.21 -7.74 -4.63
N SER A 62 -22.31 -7.48 -5.34
CA SER A 62 -22.29 -7.17 -6.78
C SER A 62 -21.49 -5.90 -7.11
N LYS A 63 -21.48 -4.88 -6.24
CA LYS A 63 -20.67 -3.66 -6.45
C LYS A 63 -19.18 -3.98 -6.38
N PHE A 64 -18.80 -4.80 -5.39
CA PHE A 64 -17.43 -5.27 -5.24
C PHE A 64 -16.98 -6.16 -6.40
N SER A 65 -17.85 -7.04 -6.90
CA SER A 65 -17.58 -7.84 -8.11
C SER A 65 -17.38 -6.97 -9.36
N ALA A 66 -18.02 -5.80 -9.43
CA ALA A 66 -17.79 -4.80 -10.48
C ALA A 66 -16.52 -3.96 -10.28
N GLY A 67 -15.79 -4.17 -9.18
CA GLY A 67 -14.58 -3.42 -8.84
C GLY A 67 -14.83 -2.03 -8.24
N ASN A 68 -16.06 -1.75 -7.80
CA ASN A 68 -16.41 -0.49 -7.17
C ASN A 68 -16.25 -0.57 -5.65
N GLU A 69 -15.64 0.46 -5.07
CA GLU A 69 -15.58 0.63 -3.61
C GLU A 69 -16.91 1.12 -3.05
N VAL A 70 -17.21 0.74 -1.81
CA VAL A 70 -18.42 1.17 -1.07
C VAL A 70 -17.97 1.93 0.16
N HIS A 71 -18.22 3.25 0.22
CA HIS A 71 -17.70 4.09 1.31
C HIS A 71 -18.70 4.33 2.44
N ASN A 72 -20.00 4.18 2.17
CA ASN A 72 -21.03 4.34 3.19
C ASN A 72 -21.96 3.13 3.23
N VAL A 73 -21.80 2.31 4.29
CA VAL A 73 -22.59 1.09 4.50
C VAL A 73 -24.04 1.39 4.91
N TYR A 74 -24.39 2.63 5.25
CA TYR A 74 -25.78 3.00 5.57
C TYR A 74 -26.45 3.83 4.49
N GLY A 75 -25.70 4.40 3.55
CA GLY A 75 -26.23 5.30 2.51
C GLY A 75 -26.21 4.71 1.10
N GLU A 76 -25.29 3.78 0.85
CA GLU A 76 -25.05 3.24 -0.48
C GLU A 76 -25.57 1.80 -0.65
N VAL A 77 -25.96 1.19 0.47
CA VAL A 77 -26.30 -0.22 0.58
C VAL A 77 -27.50 -0.33 1.49
N ASP A 78 -28.53 -0.97 0.96
CA ASP A 78 -29.77 -1.39 1.61
C ASP A 78 -29.99 -0.85 3.04
N GLU A 79 -30.25 0.46 3.15
CA GLU A 79 -30.31 1.16 4.45
C GLU A 79 -31.36 0.51 5.38
N VAL A 80 -32.42 0.00 4.75
CA VAL A 80 -33.50 -0.73 5.40
C VAL A 80 -32.96 -1.99 6.04
N LEU A 81 -32.23 -2.83 5.29
CA LEU A 81 -31.65 -4.06 5.83
C LEU A 81 -30.68 -3.75 6.97
N MET A 82 -29.78 -2.79 6.80
CA MET A 82 -28.82 -2.40 7.83
C MET A 82 -29.47 -1.87 9.10
N SER A 83 -30.58 -1.14 8.99
CA SER A 83 -31.33 -0.62 10.15
C SER A 83 -31.99 -1.71 10.99
N THR A 84 -32.26 -2.88 10.41
CA THR A 84 -32.83 -4.04 11.14
C THR A 84 -31.78 -4.85 11.89
N LEU A 85 -30.50 -4.67 11.56
CA LEU A 85 -29.41 -5.40 12.18
C LEU A 85 -29.09 -4.83 13.56
N THR A 86 -28.66 -5.72 14.45
CA THR A 86 -28.07 -5.31 15.73
C THR A 86 -26.74 -4.59 15.48
N ARG A 87 -26.29 -3.76 16.44
CA ARG A 87 -25.01 -3.04 16.34
C ARG A 87 -23.83 -3.97 16.02
N THR A 88 -23.79 -5.14 16.63
CA THR A 88 -22.72 -6.13 16.41
C THR A 88 -22.76 -6.72 15.00
N GLN A 89 -23.95 -7.02 14.50
CA GLN A 89 -24.11 -7.50 13.12
C GLN A 89 -23.72 -6.42 12.12
N ALA A 90 -24.17 -5.18 12.34
CA ALA A 90 -23.83 -4.07 11.47
C ALA A 90 -22.31 -3.81 11.44
N ALA A 91 -21.65 -3.84 12.60
CA ALA A 91 -20.20 -3.74 12.68
C ALA A 91 -19.48 -4.89 11.95
N ALA A 92 -20.04 -6.11 11.96
CA ALA A 92 -19.49 -7.22 11.19
C ALA A 92 -19.58 -6.97 9.67
N VAL A 93 -20.70 -6.41 9.19
CA VAL A 93 -20.87 -6.01 7.78
C VAL A 93 -19.87 -4.93 7.42
N GLU A 94 -19.75 -3.88 8.24
CA GLU A 94 -18.78 -2.79 8.03
C GLU A 94 -17.35 -3.29 7.91
N ARG A 95 -16.94 -4.24 8.77
CA ARG A 95 -15.61 -4.87 8.70
C ARG A 95 -15.39 -5.61 7.39
N ARG A 96 -16.36 -6.39 6.92
CA ARG A 96 -16.25 -7.12 5.64
C ARG A 96 -16.17 -6.16 4.44
N VAL A 97 -16.99 -5.11 4.43
CA VAL A 97 -16.94 -4.05 3.40
C VAL A 97 -15.58 -3.35 3.42
N SER A 98 -15.07 -2.99 4.60
CA SER A 98 -13.76 -2.35 4.75
C SER A 98 -12.63 -3.21 4.20
N ASN A 99 -12.63 -4.51 4.52
CA ASN A 99 -11.64 -5.44 3.98
C ASN A 99 -11.73 -5.55 2.45
N LEU A 100 -12.95 -5.67 1.87
CA LEU A 100 -13.12 -5.70 0.42
C LEU A 100 -12.61 -4.43 -0.28
N ASN A 101 -12.90 -3.25 0.28
CA ASN A 101 -12.35 -1.97 -0.22
C ASN A 101 -10.82 -1.97 -0.16
N GLN A 102 -10.25 -2.42 0.96
CA GLN A 102 -8.80 -2.52 1.12
C GLN A 102 -8.18 -3.44 0.07
N THR A 103 -8.74 -4.64 -0.15
CA THR A 103 -8.25 -5.57 -1.17
C THR A 103 -8.36 -4.98 -2.58
N LEU A 104 -9.45 -4.26 -2.91
CA LEU A 104 -9.60 -3.56 -4.19
C LEU A 104 -8.51 -2.49 -4.38
N ARG A 105 -8.23 -1.68 -3.35
CA ARG A 105 -7.18 -0.66 -3.38
C ARG A 105 -5.80 -1.26 -3.59
N MET A 106 -5.53 -2.41 -2.99
CA MET A 106 -4.27 -3.13 -3.17
C MET A 106 -4.14 -3.72 -4.57
N LYS A 107 -5.23 -4.23 -5.16
CA LYS A 107 -5.24 -4.77 -6.53
C LYS A 107 -4.94 -3.70 -7.59
N GLY A 108 -5.21 -2.43 -7.29
CA GLY A 108 -4.85 -1.28 -8.15
C GLY A 108 -3.43 -0.75 -7.95
N ARG A 109 -2.71 -1.16 -6.89
CA ARG A 109 -1.31 -0.76 -6.70
C ARG A 109 -0.42 -1.62 -7.60
N ALA A 110 0.35 -0.96 -8.46
CA ALA A 110 1.41 -1.65 -9.20
C ALA A 110 2.36 -2.32 -8.18
N GLN A 111 2.84 -3.52 -8.52
CA GLN A 111 3.91 -4.17 -7.76
C GLN A 111 5.02 -3.15 -7.48
N PRO A 112 5.60 -3.15 -6.27
CA PRO A 112 6.69 -2.23 -5.94
C PRO A 112 7.73 -2.25 -7.07
N ARG A 113 7.99 -1.09 -7.68
CA ARG A 113 9.00 -1.01 -8.74
C ARG A 113 10.36 -1.33 -8.14
N ASP A 114 11.19 -2.07 -8.87
CA ASP A 114 12.56 -2.31 -8.45
C ASP A 114 13.27 -0.96 -8.25
N VAL A 115 14.03 -0.83 -7.17
CA VAL A 115 14.72 0.43 -6.83
C VAL A 115 15.65 0.90 -7.96
N ARG A 116 16.19 -0.03 -8.78
CA ARG A 116 17.04 0.27 -9.94
C ARG A 116 16.28 1.00 -11.04
N ASP A 117 14.97 0.77 -11.14
CA ASP A 117 14.11 1.44 -12.13
C ASP A 117 13.67 2.83 -11.67
N ILE A 118 13.60 3.06 -10.35
CA ILE A 118 13.26 4.36 -9.77
C ILE A 118 14.45 5.32 -9.83
N PHE A 119 15.66 4.80 -9.58
CA PHE A 119 16.91 5.56 -9.56
C PHE A 119 17.79 5.29 -10.78
N GLN A 120 17.19 5.13 -11.97
CA GLN A 120 17.99 5.02 -13.19
C GLN A 120 18.82 6.31 -13.35
N PRO A 121 20.15 6.21 -13.48
CA PRO A 121 20.96 7.37 -13.82
C PRO A 121 20.45 7.93 -15.16
N PRO A 122 20.44 9.26 -15.37
CA PRO A 122 20.05 9.83 -16.64
C PRO A 122 20.87 9.15 -17.73
N ALA A 123 20.19 8.61 -18.74
CA ALA A 123 20.83 7.89 -19.84
C ALA A 123 22.05 8.69 -20.28
N SER A 124 23.24 8.12 -20.08
CA SER A 124 24.46 8.76 -20.54
C SER A 124 24.27 9.02 -22.04
N PRO A 125 24.54 10.24 -22.54
CA PRO A 125 24.58 10.43 -23.97
C PRO A 125 25.58 9.41 -24.50
N THR A 126 25.06 8.50 -25.31
CA THR A 126 25.79 7.49 -26.07
C THR A 126 27.16 8.04 -26.41
N SER A 127 28.21 7.43 -25.87
CA SER A 127 29.58 7.76 -26.23
C SER A 127 29.65 7.86 -27.75
N PRO A 128 30.14 8.97 -28.32
CA PRO A 128 30.23 9.10 -29.76
C PRO A 128 31.12 7.96 -30.26
N THR A 129 30.55 7.12 -31.11
CA THR A 129 31.29 6.19 -31.97
C THR A 129 32.47 6.93 -32.57
N MET A 130 33.69 6.61 -32.13
CA MET A 130 34.91 7.11 -32.77
C MET A 130 34.89 6.65 -34.24
N PRO A 131 35.03 7.56 -35.22
CA PRO A 131 35.33 7.16 -36.58
C PRO A 131 36.72 6.53 -36.59
N GLN A 132 36.79 5.29 -37.05
CA GLN A 132 38.05 4.59 -37.29
C GLN A 132 38.80 5.35 -38.39
N GLU A 133 39.94 5.96 -38.05
CA GLU A 133 40.80 6.64 -39.02
C GLU A 133 41.36 5.61 -40.01
N ASP A 134 41.04 5.80 -41.28
CA ASP A 134 41.59 5.04 -42.40
C ASP A 134 43.06 5.46 -42.59
N SER A 135 43.96 4.81 -41.85
CA SER A 135 45.40 5.00 -41.99
C SER A 135 45.97 4.05 -43.04
N HIS A 136 45.70 4.32 -44.32
CA HIS A 136 46.41 3.68 -45.42
C HIS A 136 47.43 4.65 -46.05
N ARG A 137 48.63 4.60 -45.46
CA ARG A 137 49.84 5.30 -45.89
C ARG A 137 50.34 4.71 -47.21
N GLN A 138 50.54 5.59 -48.18
CA GLN A 138 51.14 5.36 -49.49
C GLN A 138 52.50 4.63 -49.39
N GLN A 139 52.72 3.62 -50.22
CA GLN A 139 54.07 3.30 -50.73
C GLN A 139 54.02 3.07 -52.26
N GLU A 140 54.93 3.79 -52.90
CA GLU A 140 55.17 3.91 -54.33
C GLU A 140 55.80 2.65 -54.97
N SER A 141 55.47 2.48 -56.27
CA SER A 141 56.35 2.12 -57.39
C SER A 141 57.07 0.76 -57.42
N LYS A 142 56.74 -0.08 -58.43
CA LYS A 142 57.68 -0.58 -59.46
C LYS A 142 57.06 -1.56 -60.47
N SER A 143 57.10 -1.15 -61.75
CA SER A 143 57.61 -1.86 -62.94
C SER A 143 57.08 -3.25 -63.35
N THR A 144 57.05 -3.45 -64.69
CA THR A 144 56.94 -4.69 -65.50
C THR A 144 55.51 -4.91 -66.03
N LEU A 145 55.22 -4.98 -67.33
CA LEU A 145 55.97 -5.22 -68.58
C LEU A 145 55.41 -4.33 -69.70
#